data_AF-A0AAE8FTI7-F1
#
_entry.id   AF-A0AAE8FTI7-F1
#
_cell.length_a   1.000
_cell.length_b   1.000
_cell.length_c   1.000
_cell.angle_alpha   90.00
_cell.angle_beta   90.00
_cell.angle_gamma   90.00
#
_symmetry.space_group_name_H-M   'P 1'
#
loop_
_entity.id
_entity.type
_entity.pdbx_description
1 polymer ?
#
loop_
_entity_poly.entity_id
_entity_poly.type
_entity_poly.pdbx_seq_one_letter_code
_entity_poly.pdbx_strand_id
1 'polypeptide(L)'
;MGIKLPFPKWLLKTPVEVYHTYMNEDGEPVEELIYKGLSIYNEKGKNTLDAERRLVTLSGTVIIEGDIYPNKLIEGYIKLGDVKKDIYKSSRPRNPDGSVFSTELELI
;
A
#
# COMPACT_ATOMS: atom_id res chain seq x y z
N MET A 1 3.31 15.44 24.05
CA MET A 1 2.32 14.38 23.78
C MET A 1 1.62 14.77 22.48
N GLY A 2 1.95 14.14 21.36
CA GLY A 2 1.40 14.53 20.06
C GLY A 2 -0.07 14.16 19.93
N ILE A 3 -0.75 14.75 18.95
CA ILE A 3 -2.16 14.47 18.65
C ILE A 3 -2.22 13.37 17.58
N LYS A 4 -3.11 12.38 17.80
CA LYS A 4 -3.49 11.40 16.77
C LYS A 4 -4.65 11.96 15.95
N LEU A 5 -4.46 12.11 14.65
CA LEU A 5 -5.53 12.59 13.77
C LEU A 5 -6.55 11.47 13.52
N PRO A 6 -7.86 11.79 13.48
CA PRO A 6 -8.87 10.79 13.14
C PRO A 6 -8.73 10.40 11.67
N PHE A 7 -8.73 9.10 11.39
CA PHE A 7 -8.76 8.58 10.02
C PHE A 7 -10.20 8.57 9.48
N PRO A 8 -10.46 9.03 8.25
CA PRO A 8 -11.81 9.10 7.68
C PRO A 8 -12.31 7.72 7.23
N LYS A 9 -12.69 6.87 8.18
CA LYS A 9 -13.15 5.49 7.93
C LYS A 9 -14.33 5.39 6.97
N TRP A 10 -15.16 6.43 6.86
CA TRP A 10 -16.32 6.46 5.96
C TRP A 10 -15.93 6.43 4.46
N LEU A 11 -14.67 6.74 4.13
CA LEU A 11 -14.14 6.64 2.77
C LEU A 11 -13.68 5.24 2.39
N LEU A 12 -13.53 4.32 3.35
CA LEU A 12 -13.14 2.93 3.10
C LEU A 12 -14.32 2.18 2.45
N LYS A 13 -14.32 2.11 1.12
CA LYS A 13 -15.41 1.53 0.31
C LYS A 13 -14.95 0.36 -0.55
N THR A 14 -13.67 0.29 -0.87
CA THR A 14 -13.15 -0.65 -1.86
C THR A 14 -12.52 -1.85 -1.16
N PRO A 15 -12.99 -3.08 -1.37
CA PRO A 15 -12.33 -4.25 -0.82
C PRO A 15 -10.98 -4.48 -1.51
N VAL A 16 -9.94 -4.71 -0.72
CA VAL A 16 -8.58 -4.99 -1.20
C VAL A 16 -7.94 -6.11 -0.39
N GLU A 17 -7.17 -6.93 -1.09
CA GLU A 17 -6.25 -7.90 -0.51
C GLU A 17 -4.83 -7.48 -0.88
N VAL A 18 -3.94 -7.42 0.11
CA VAL A 18 -2.54 -7.04 -0.10
C VAL A 18 -1.67 -8.25 0.18
N TYR A 19 -0.86 -8.61 -0.81
CA TYR A 19 0.08 -9.73 -0.74
C TYR A 19 1.51 -9.20 -0.72
N HIS A 20 2.27 -9.63 0.27
CA HIS A 20 3.70 -9.42 0.32
C HIS A 20 4.42 -10.60 -0.34
N THR A 21 5.29 -10.31 -1.28
CA THR A 21 6.14 -11.31 -1.91
C THR A 21 7.55 -11.21 -1.33
N TYR A 22 8.05 -12.30 -0.77
CA TYR A 22 9.43 -12.40 -0.29
C TYR A 22 10.06 -13.73 -0.71
N MET A 23 11.39 -13.77 -0.74
CA MET A 23 12.14 -14.98 -1.04
C MET A 23 12.43 -15.72 0.27
N ASN A 24 12.02 -16.98 0.37
CA ASN A 24 12.30 -17.80 1.54
C ASN A 24 13.75 -18.32 1.53
N GLU A 25 14.21 -18.93 2.63
CA GLU A 25 15.59 -19.46 2.75
C GLU A 25 15.94 -20.49 1.65
N ASP A 26 14.95 -21.20 1.11
CA ASP A 26 15.07 -22.13 -0.01
C ASP A 26 15.11 -21.47 -1.41
N GLY A 27 15.01 -20.14 -1.49
CA GLY A 27 15.00 -19.41 -2.76
C GLY A 27 13.65 -19.42 -3.49
N GLU A 28 12.59 -19.94 -2.87
CA GLU A 28 11.25 -19.94 -3.44
C GLU A 28 10.52 -18.60 -3.17
N PRO A 29 9.84 -18.02 -4.16
CA PRO A 29 9.01 -16.84 -3.96
C PRO A 29 7.74 -17.22 -3.20
N VAL A 30 7.59 -16.71 -1.99
CA VAL A 30 6.40 -16.92 -1.15
C VAL A 30 5.54 -15.66 -1.20
N GLU A 31 4.24 -15.85 -1.43
CA GLU A 31 3.23 -14.80 -1.37
C GLU A 31 2.44 -14.92 -0.05
N GLU A 32 2.58 -13.92 0.83
CA GLU A 32 1.88 -13.86 2.11
C GLU A 32 0.78 -12.80 2.08
N LEU A 33 -0.45 -13.17 2.44
CA LEU A 33 -1.55 -12.21 2.61
C LEU A 33 -1.33 -11.40 3.89
N ILE A 34 -0.91 -10.14 3.74
CA ILE A 34 -0.65 -9.23 4.88
C ILE A 34 -1.86 -8.41 5.29
N TYR A 35 -2.81 -8.19 4.38
CA TYR A 35 -4.03 -7.43 4.67
C TYR A 35 -5.21 -7.88 3.82
N LYS A 36 -6.39 -7.95 4.43
CA LYS A 36 -7.67 -8.15 3.74
C LYS A 36 -8.74 -7.29 4.41
N GLY A 37 -9.30 -6.35 3.65
CA GLY A 37 -10.31 -5.45 4.20
C GLY A 37 -10.71 -4.36 3.23
N LEU A 38 -11.34 -3.31 3.76
CA LEU A 38 -11.70 -2.13 2.98
C LEU A 38 -10.52 -1.17 2.90
N SER A 39 -10.43 -0.45 1.80
CA SER A 39 -9.46 0.62 1.54
C SER A 39 -10.12 1.77 0.79
N ILE A 40 -9.43 2.90 0.77
CA ILE A 40 -9.72 3.99 -0.15
C ILE A 40 -8.91 3.69 -1.41
N TYR A 41 -9.57 3.60 -2.56
CA TYR A 41 -8.89 3.44 -3.84
C TYR A 41 -9.03 4.72 -4.65
N ASN A 42 -7.90 5.34 -4.99
CA ASN A 42 -7.83 6.51 -5.83
C ASN A 42 -7.31 6.09 -7.22
N GLU A 43 -8.21 6.08 -8.20
CA GLU A 43 -7.95 5.71 -9.60
C GLU A 43 -7.19 6.77 -10.38
N LYS A 44 -6.86 7.90 -9.75
CA LYS A 44 -6.14 8.98 -10.42
C LYS A 44 -4.73 8.52 -10.77
N GLY A 45 -4.55 8.14 -12.03
CA GLY A 45 -3.25 7.84 -12.58
C GLY A 45 -2.33 9.06 -12.55
N LYS A 46 -1.05 8.83 -12.24
CA LYS A 46 -0.04 9.89 -12.21
C LYS A 46 1.24 9.39 -12.88
N ASN A 47 1.89 10.27 -13.62
CA ASN A 47 3.19 9.99 -14.20
C ASN A 47 4.26 10.44 -13.22
N THR A 48 5.15 9.53 -12.84
CA THR A 48 6.31 9.84 -12.00
C THR A 48 7.59 9.47 -12.75
N LEU A 49 8.69 10.14 -12.39
CA LEU A 49 10.01 9.71 -12.83
C LEU A 49 10.56 8.72 -11.80
N ASP A 50 11.02 7.58 -12.28
CA ASP A 50 11.75 6.61 -11.47
C ASP A 50 13.17 7.09 -11.15
N ALA A 51 13.90 6.40 -10.26
CA ALA A 51 15.29 6.69 -9.91
C ALA A 51 16.21 6.73 -11.16
N GLU A 52 15.89 5.95 -12.18
CA GLU A 52 16.60 5.93 -13.48
C GLU A 52 16.10 7.01 -14.47
N ARG A 53 15.31 7.98 -14.03
CA ARG A 53 14.68 9.03 -14.86
C ARG A 53 13.77 8.49 -15.98
N ARG A 54 13.24 7.28 -15.81
CA ARG A 54 12.25 6.69 -16.71
C ARG A 54 10.86 7.17 -16.31
N LEU A 55 10.02 7.49 -17.29
CA LEU A 55 8.63 7.87 -17.04
C LEU A 55 7.82 6.60 -16.71
N VAL A 56 7.25 6.54 -15.51
CA VAL A 56 6.40 5.45 -15.03
C VAL A 56 4.99 5.98 -14.83
N THR A 57 4.02 5.30 -15.42
CA THR A 57 2.60 5.61 -15.27
C THR A 57 2.05 4.79 -14.12
N LEU A 58 1.69 5.44 -13.01
CA LEU A 58 1.03 4.79 -11.90
C LEU A 58 -0.46 4.66 -12.18
N SER A 59 -1.01 3.48 -11.92
CA SER A 59 -2.39 3.12 -12.22
C SER A 59 -3.37 3.50 -11.11
N GLY A 60 -2.88 3.89 -9.93
CA GLY A 60 -3.69 4.39 -8.82
C GLY A 60 -2.96 4.35 -7.47
N THR A 61 -3.68 4.66 -6.41
CA THR A 61 -3.18 4.58 -5.03
C THR A 61 -4.23 3.97 -4.11
N VAL A 62 -3.83 2.98 -3.31
CA VAL A 62 -4.63 2.38 -2.25
C VAL A 62 -4.20 2.93 -0.90
N ILE A 63 -5.16 3.39 -0.09
CA ILE A 63 -4.92 3.94 1.25
C ILE A 63 -5.68 3.10 2.26
N ILE A 64 -4.96 2.57 3.25
CA ILE A 64 -5.49 1.74 4.33
C ILE A 64 -5.19 2.43 5.66
N GLU A 65 -6.12 2.33 6.61
CA GLU A 65 -5.94 2.90 7.95
C GLU A 65 -4.83 2.16 8.72
N GLY A 66 -3.90 2.93 9.32
CA GLY A 66 -2.84 2.39 10.18
C GLY A 66 -1.70 1.69 9.43
N ASP A 67 -0.91 0.93 10.18
CA ASP A 67 0.20 0.12 9.64
C ASP A 67 -0.29 -1.31 9.40
N ILE A 68 -0.30 -1.74 8.13
CA ILE A 68 -0.69 -3.11 7.76
C ILE A 68 0.48 -4.10 7.80
N TYR A 69 1.72 -3.62 7.91
CA TYR A 69 2.90 -4.49 7.89
C TYR A 69 4.07 -3.88 8.68
N PRO A 70 3.98 -3.85 10.02
CA PRO A 70 4.86 -3.06 10.87
C PRO A 70 6.35 -3.38 10.66
N ASN A 71 7.16 -2.32 10.58
CA ASN A 71 8.63 -2.35 10.50
C ASN A 71 9.27 -3.06 9.29
N LYS A 72 8.49 -3.38 8.24
CA LYS A 72 9.00 -4.06 7.04
C LYS A 72 8.59 -3.32 5.77
N LEU A 73 9.37 -3.39 4.70
CA LEU A 73 8.93 -2.91 3.38
C LEU A 73 7.83 -3.81 2.84
N ILE A 74 6.85 -3.21 2.14
CA ILE A 74 5.81 -3.96 1.46
C ILE A 74 6.20 -4.01 -0.01
N GLU A 75 6.61 -5.18 -0.44
CA GLU A 75 6.91 -5.54 -1.83
C GLU A 75 5.96 -6.66 -2.25
N GLY A 76 5.40 -6.60 -3.46
CA GLY A 76 4.40 -7.57 -3.92
C GLY A 76 3.28 -6.90 -4.70
N TYR A 77 2.05 -7.35 -4.49
CA TYR A 77 0.91 -6.93 -5.28
C TYR A 77 -0.35 -6.80 -4.43
N ILE A 78 -1.34 -6.12 -4.98
CA ILE A 78 -2.69 -6.07 -4.44
C ILE A 78 -3.69 -6.78 -5.37
N LYS A 79 -4.81 -7.22 -4.81
CA LYS A 79 -6.01 -7.61 -5.54
C LYS A 79 -7.17 -6.70 -5.18
N LEU A 80 -7.75 -6.07 -6.19
CA LEU A 80 -8.99 -5.30 -6.12
C LEU A 80 -10.07 -6.09 -6.86
N GLY A 81 -10.77 -6.97 -6.14
CA GLY A 81 -11.64 -7.97 -6.77
C GLY A 81 -10.83 -8.90 -7.67
N ASP A 82 -11.15 -8.94 -8.96
CA ASP A 82 -10.45 -9.76 -9.97
C ASP A 82 -9.18 -9.09 -10.54
N VAL A 83 -8.94 -7.82 -10.22
CA VAL A 83 -7.80 -7.06 -10.78
C VAL A 83 -6.58 -7.20 -9.87
N LYS A 84 -5.50 -7.78 -10.38
CA LYS A 84 -4.19 -7.79 -9.75
C LYS A 84 -3.37 -6.57 -10.21
N LYS A 85 -2.76 -5.85 -9.28
CA LYS A 85 -1.86 -4.72 -9.55
C LYS A 85 -0.60 -4.80 -8.69
N ASP A 86 0.55 -4.55 -9.29
CA ASP A 86 1.82 -4.58 -8.57
C ASP A 86 2.04 -3.30 -7.77
N ILE A 87 2.65 -3.45 -6.59
CA ILE A 87 2.99 -2.34 -5.72
C ILE A 87 4.29 -1.73 -6.22
N TYR A 88 4.21 -0.52 -6.75
CA TYR A 88 5.37 0.25 -7.15
C TYR A 88 6.08 0.87 -5.94
N LYS A 89 5.31 1.38 -4.99
CA LYS A 89 5.86 2.03 -3.78
C LYS A 89 4.90 1.94 -2.61
N SER A 90 5.44 1.73 -1.42
CA SER A 90 4.70 1.81 -0.16
C SER A 90 5.16 2.99 0.69
N SER A 91 4.22 3.68 1.32
CA SER A 91 4.47 4.84 2.20
C SER A 91 3.63 4.75 3.46
N ARG A 92 4.18 5.24 4.58
CA ARG A 92 3.50 5.24 5.90
C ARG A 92 3.55 6.63 6.52
N PRO A 93 2.69 7.56 6.09
CA PRO A 93 2.58 8.84 6.76
C PRO A 93 2.33 8.63 8.26
N ARG A 94 3.08 9.37 9.09
CA ARG A 94 2.96 9.30 10.54
C ARG A 94 2.16 10.48 11.06
N ASN A 95 1.40 10.22 12.11
CA ASN A 95 0.77 11.24 12.91
C ASN A 95 1.81 12.07 13.68
N PRO A 96 1.43 13.29 14.13
CA PRO A 96 2.25 14.10 15.03
C PRO A 96 2.65 13.41 16.35
N ASP A 97 1.93 12.38 16.79
CA ASP A 97 2.27 11.56 17.96
C ASP A 97 3.28 10.43 17.65
N GLY A 98 3.66 10.26 16.38
CA GLY A 98 4.60 9.24 15.92
C GLY A 98 3.95 7.92 15.50
N SER A 99 2.64 7.74 15.72
CA SER A 99 1.90 6.57 15.25
C SER A 99 1.75 6.59 13.72
N VAL A 100 1.60 5.43 13.07
CA VAL A 100 1.31 5.37 11.63
C VAL A 100 -0.15 5.77 11.40
N PHE A 101 -0.37 6.78 10.56
CA PHE A 101 -1.70 7.28 10.21
C PHE A 101 -2.37 6.36 9.20
N SER A 102 -1.67 6.03 8.12
CA SER A 102 -2.15 5.17 7.05
C SER A 102 -1.00 4.43 6.37
N THR A 103 -1.34 3.36 5.67
CA THR A 103 -0.47 2.72 4.69
C THR A 103 -0.97 3.10 3.30
N GLU A 104 -0.11 3.73 2.52
CA GLU A 104 -0.39 4.15 1.15
C GLU A 104 0.42 3.29 0.18
N LEU A 105 -0.26 2.64 -0.77
CA LEU A 105 0.33 1.78 -1.79
C LEU A 105 0.09 2.40 -3.17
N GLU A 106 1.16 2.82 -3.82
CA GLU A 106 1.16 3.30 -5.19
C GLU A 106 1.29 2.10 -6.13
N LEU A 107 0.43 2.05 -7.14
CA LEU A 107 0.28 0.90 -8.02
C LEU A 107 0.73 1.24 -9.43
N ILE A 108 1.29 0.25 -10.13
CA ILE A 108 1.55 0.31 -11.57
C ILE A 108 0.52 -0.50 -12.36
#